data_AF-D8QXI2-F1
#
_entry.id   AF-D8QXI2-F1
#
_cell.length_a   1.000
_cell.length_b   1.000
_cell.length_c   1.000
_cell.angle_alpha   90.00
_cell.angle_beta   90.00
_cell.angle_gamma   90.00
#
_symmetry.space_group_name_H-M   'P 1'
#
loop_
_entity.id
_entity.type
_entity.pdbx_description
1 polymer ?
#
loop_
_entity_poly.entity_id
_entity_poly.type
_entity_poly.pdbx_seq_one_letter_code
_entity_poly.pdbx_strand_id
1 'polypeptide(L)'
;SVPVRMVWYLSEAFGIAAAGLRNFQSGLGKSQGQEQEEGDFEVVTREMACDLIRKDYEQSYFVTGTFMTTGIYKSDCEFADPFVSFKGLKRFKQNVSNLGAFMKKSTLKIASWDEKEDSLKVGWRFRCVLALPWRPAISASGSTEYFFDDESGKICKHVESWNISPADGVRQLFKPSK
;
A
#
# COMPACT_ATOMS: atom_id res chain seq x y z
N SER A 1 -8.73 28.80 -1.43
CA SER A 1 -9.14 27.46 -0.98
C SER A 1 -9.57 26.67 -2.21
N VAL A 2 -8.75 25.70 -2.65
CA VAL A 2 -9.10 24.84 -3.78
C VAL A 2 -10.09 23.77 -3.28
N PRO A 3 -11.26 23.58 -3.90
CA PRO A 3 -12.33 22.78 -3.31
C PRO A 3 -12.06 21.28 -3.43
N VAL A 4 -12.33 20.57 -2.33
CA VAL A 4 -12.18 19.12 -2.04
C VAL A 4 -12.98 18.19 -2.99
N ARG A 5 -13.55 18.71 -4.08
CA ARG A 5 -14.45 17.97 -4.99
C ARG A 5 -13.77 17.31 -6.18
N MET A 6 -12.48 17.58 -6.45
CA MET A 6 -11.77 16.93 -7.58
C MET A 6 -11.14 15.56 -7.26
N VAL A 7 -10.95 15.21 -5.99
CA VAL A 7 -10.34 13.92 -5.58
C VAL A 7 -11.27 12.74 -5.90
N TRP A 8 -12.59 12.94 -5.88
CA TRP A 8 -13.58 11.90 -6.17
C TRP A 8 -13.55 11.36 -7.59
N TYR A 9 -13.16 12.17 -8.58
CA TYR A 9 -13.11 11.71 -9.98
C TYR A 9 -11.84 10.88 -10.29
N LEU A 10 -10.80 10.98 -9.48
CA LEU A 10 -9.57 10.19 -9.66
C LEU A 10 -9.68 8.77 -9.08
N SER A 11 -10.44 8.60 -7.99
CA SER A 11 -10.81 7.26 -7.50
C SER A 11 -11.79 6.58 -8.44
N GLU A 12 -12.69 7.32 -9.09
CA GLU A 12 -13.52 6.80 -10.18
C GLU A 12 -12.70 6.46 -11.42
N ALA A 13 -11.69 7.25 -11.80
CA ALA A 13 -10.80 6.89 -12.91
C ALA A 13 -9.96 5.64 -12.61
N PHE A 14 -9.48 5.48 -11.37
CA PHE A 14 -8.81 4.25 -10.93
C PHE A 14 -9.80 3.07 -10.83
N GLY A 15 -11.04 3.31 -10.40
CA GLY A 15 -12.12 2.33 -10.35
C GLY A 15 -12.64 1.91 -11.73
N ILE A 16 -12.70 2.83 -12.70
CA ILE A 16 -13.05 2.59 -14.11
C ILE A 16 -11.90 1.87 -14.81
N ALA A 17 -10.66 2.27 -14.56
CA ALA A 17 -9.48 1.54 -15.02
C ALA A 17 -9.43 0.12 -14.43
N ALA A 18 -9.71 -0.03 -13.13
CA ALA A 18 -9.81 -1.33 -12.46
C ALA A 18 -11.01 -2.17 -12.95
N ALA A 19 -12.14 -1.55 -13.29
CA ALA A 19 -13.31 -2.25 -13.86
C ALA A 19 -13.07 -2.70 -15.31
N GLY A 20 -12.43 -1.87 -16.13
CA GLY A 20 -11.98 -2.25 -17.48
C GLY A 20 -10.95 -3.38 -17.44
N LEU A 21 -10.13 -3.40 -16.40
CA LEU A 21 -9.10 -4.41 -16.15
C LEU A 21 -9.66 -5.71 -15.53
N ARG A 22 -10.75 -5.63 -14.75
CA ARG A 22 -11.54 -6.79 -14.28
C ARG A 22 -12.17 -7.54 -15.46
N ASN A 23 -12.65 -6.82 -16.47
CA ASN A 23 -13.16 -7.43 -17.71
C ASN A 23 -12.04 -8.07 -18.55
N PHE A 24 -10.80 -7.55 -18.46
CA PHE A 24 -9.62 -8.18 -19.07
C PHE A 24 -9.20 -9.46 -18.32
N GLN A 25 -9.30 -9.48 -16.99
CA GLN A 25 -9.00 -10.64 -16.15
C GLN A 25 -10.07 -11.75 -16.17
N SER A 26 -11.34 -11.46 -16.43
CA SER A 26 -12.33 -12.53 -16.66
C SER A 26 -11.97 -13.43 -17.85
N GLY A 27 -11.04 -13.01 -18.72
CA GLY A 27 -10.44 -13.83 -19.78
C GLY A 27 -9.11 -14.51 -19.42
N LEU A 28 -8.47 -14.17 -18.30
CA LEU A 28 -7.13 -14.68 -17.92
C LEU A 28 -7.13 -15.14 -16.46
N GLY A 29 -7.37 -16.44 -16.29
CA GLY A 29 -7.19 -17.32 -15.12
C GLY A 29 -6.79 -16.73 -13.75
N LYS A 30 -7.58 -17.10 -12.73
CA LYS A 30 -7.30 -16.93 -11.29
C LYS A 30 -5.91 -17.46 -10.92
N SER A 31 -5.08 -16.64 -10.29
CA SER A 31 -3.88 -17.09 -9.58
C SER A 31 -4.20 -17.16 -8.08
N GLN A 32 -4.17 -18.37 -7.51
CA GLN A 32 -4.27 -18.63 -6.08
C GLN A 32 -2.94 -18.25 -5.42
N GLY A 33 -2.96 -17.26 -4.51
CA GLY A 33 -1.87 -16.98 -3.58
C GLY A 33 -2.18 -17.61 -2.23
N GLN A 34 -1.22 -18.33 -1.64
CA GLN A 34 -1.33 -18.95 -0.32
C GLN A 34 -1.62 -17.90 0.76
N GLU A 35 -2.66 -18.13 1.54
CA GLU A 35 -3.00 -17.38 2.74
C GLU A 35 -1.98 -17.71 3.83
N GLN A 36 -1.12 -16.75 4.18
CA GLN A 36 -0.36 -16.85 5.43
C GLN A 36 -1.35 -16.57 6.58
N GLU A 37 -1.47 -17.57 7.46
CA GLU A 37 -2.42 -17.63 8.58
C GLU A 37 -2.40 -16.36 9.43
N GLU A 38 -3.60 -15.94 9.86
CA GLU A 38 -3.82 -14.91 10.86
C GLU A 38 -3.16 -15.33 12.19
N GLY A 39 -1.86 -15.07 12.32
CA GLY A 39 -1.18 -15.12 13.60
C GLY A 39 -1.63 -13.93 14.43
N ASP A 40 -2.59 -14.12 15.33
CA ASP A 40 -2.92 -13.11 16.32
C ASP A 40 -1.80 -13.14 17.37
N PHE A 41 -0.82 -12.26 17.23
CA PHE A 41 0.17 -12.07 18.29
C PHE A 41 -0.58 -11.54 19.52
N GLU A 42 -0.61 -12.34 20.59
CA GLU A 42 -1.21 -11.93 21.88
C GLU A 42 -0.49 -10.71 22.47
N VAL A 43 0.84 -10.63 22.27
CA VAL A 43 1.68 -9.51 22.71
C VAL A 43 2.53 -9.07 21.52
N VAL A 44 2.42 -7.79 21.15
CA VAL A 44 3.24 -7.17 20.12
C VAL A 44 4.10 -6.11 20.81
N THR A 45 5.41 -6.34 20.90
CA THR A 45 6.33 -5.28 21.33
C THR A 45 6.64 -4.36 20.15
N ARG A 46 7.05 -3.14 20.46
CA ARG A 46 7.46 -2.17 19.46
C ARG A 46 8.60 -2.68 18.60
N GLU A 47 9.61 -3.28 19.23
CA GLU A 47 10.81 -3.81 18.56
C GLU A 47 10.42 -4.91 17.57
N MET A 48 9.51 -5.81 17.99
CA MET A 48 8.96 -6.84 17.11
C MET A 48 8.22 -6.23 15.92
N ALA A 49 7.38 -5.22 16.16
CA ALA A 49 6.65 -4.56 15.09
C ALA A 49 7.58 -3.84 14.11
N CYS A 50 8.59 -3.11 14.60
CA CYS A 50 9.62 -2.47 13.78
C CYS A 50 10.38 -3.49 12.91
N ASP A 51 10.80 -4.62 13.47
CA ASP A 51 11.53 -5.66 12.74
C ASP A 51 10.66 -6.34 11.67
N LEU A 52 9.39 -6.58 11.99
CA LEU A 52 8.43 -7.14 11.03
C LEU A 52 8.11 -6.16 9.91
N ILE A 53 7.94 -4.86 10.21
CA ILE A 53 7.78 -3.81 9.19
C ILE A 53 8.99 -3.80 8.26
N ARG A 54 10.22 -3.87 8.81
CA ARG A 54 11.43 -3.90 7.98
C ARG A 54 11.44 -5.10 7.02
N LYS A 55 11.09 -6.29 7.50
CA LYS A 55 10.95 -7.50 6.66
C LYS A 55 9.86 -7.33 5.60
N ASP A 56 8.71 -6.76 5.96
CA ASP A 56 7.62 -6.51 5.01
C ASP A 56 8.11 -5.61 3.86
N TYR A 57 8.89 -4.55 4.14
CA TYR A 57 9.50 -3.68 3.12
C TYR A 57 10.46 -4.43 2.19
N GLU A 58 11.29 -5.35 2.72
CA GLU A 58 12.18 -6.20 1.92
C GLU A 58 11.40 -7.09 0.95
N GLN A 59 10.23 -7.57 1.38
CA GLN A 59 9.31 -8.37 0.55
C GLN A 59 8.42 -7.51 -0.37
N SER A 60 8.63 -6.19 -0.40
CA SER A 60 7.83 -5.25 -1.18
C SER A 60 6.32 -5.41 -0.93
N TYR A 61 5.91 -5.54 0.34
CA TYR A 61 4.54 -5.89 0.72
C TYR A 61 3.46 -4.96 0.14
N PHE A 62 3.74 -3.65 0.01
CA PHE A 62 2.84 -2.68 -0.64
C PHE A 62 2.49 -3.01 -2.08
N VAL A 63 3.30 -3.86 -2.71
CA VAL A 63 3.22 -4.20 -4.11
C VAL A 63 2.70 -5.62 -4.27
N THR A 64 3.09 -6.54 -3.42
CA THR A 64 2.71 -7.94 -3.59
C THR A 64 1.40 -8.26 -2.90
N GLY A 65 1.08 -7.58 -1.78
CA GLY A 65 -0.09 -7.86 -0.94
C GLY A 65 -0.09 -9.24 -0.27
N THR A 66 0.87 -10.11 -0.60
CA THR A 66 0.97 -11.49 -0.12
C THR A 66 1.73 -11.60 1.20
N PHE A 67 2.69 -10.70 1.46
CA PHE A 67 3.65 -10.83 2.55
C PHE A 67 3.49 -9.79 3.66
N MET A 68 2.33 -9.12 3.75
CA MET A 68 2.08 -8.16 4.83
C MET A 68 1.83 -8.91 6.14
N THR A 69 2.63 -8.61 7.17
CA THR A 69 2.44 -9.20 8.50
C THR A 69 1.22 -8.57 9.17
N THR A 70 0.06 -9.21 9.10
CA THR A 70 -1.20 -8.64 9.63
C THR A 70 -1.28 -8.64 11.15
N GLY A 71 -0.61 -9.56 11.84
CA GLY A 71 -0.73 -9.72 13.30
C GLY A 71 -0.25 -8.54 14.14
N ILE A 72 0.55 -7.63 13.56
CA ILE A 72 1.04 -6.42 14.24
C ILE A 72 0.07 -5.24 14.14
N TYR A 73 -1.08 -5.40 13.47
CA TYR A 73 -2.08 -4.35 13.28
C TYR A 73 -3.34 -4.64 14.10
N LYS A 74 -4.02 -3.58 14.58
CA LYS A 74 -5.39 -3.70 15.09
C LYS A 74 -6.35 -4.01 13.93
N SER A 75 -7.39 -4.80 14.20
CA SER A 75 -8.39 -5.17 13.20
C SER A 75 -9.11 -3.95 12.61
N ASP A 76 -9.31 -2.91 13.42
CA ASP A 76 -9.94 -1.64 13.09
C ASP A 76 -8.94 -0.51 12.77
N CYS A 77 -7.66 -0.86 12.51
CA CYS A 77 -6.60 0.10 12.17
C CYS A 77 -7.06 1.08 11.08
N GLU A 78 -6.74 2.35 11.28
CA GLU A 78 -6.98 3.41 10.31
C GLU A 78 -5.86 3.44 9.27
N PHE A 79 -6.23 3.40 7.99
CA PHE A 79 -5.32 3.53 6.86
C PHE A 79 -5.66 4.83 6.13
N ALA A 80 -4.66 5.67 5.92
CA ALA A 80 -4.82 6.94 5.23
C ALA A 80 -3.71 7.14 4.21
N ASP A 81 -4.06 7.69 3.06
CA ASP A 81 -3.16 8.17 2.02
C ASP A 81 -3.62 9.57 1.55
N PRO A 82 -2.89 10.27 0.64
CA PRO A 82 -3.28 11.60 0.18
C PRO A 82 -4.65 11.70 -0.51
N PHE A 83 -5.27 10.58 -0.86
CA PHE A 83 -6.51 10.48 -1.62
C PHE A 83 -7.68 9.97 -0.76
N VAL A 84 -7.43 9.05 0.18
CA VAL A 84 -8.49 8.39 0.97
C VAL A 84 -8.02 8.05 2.39
N SER A 85 -8.98 8.04 3.32
CA SER A 85 -8.81 7.40 4.63
C SER A 85 -9.96 6.42 4.87
N PHE A 86 -9.66 5.26 5.46
CA PHE A 86 -10.64 4.26 5.85
C PHE A 86 -10.12 3.43 7.03
N LYS A 87 -11.03 2.74 7.73
CA LYS A 87 -10.69 1.78 8.78
C LYS A 87 -10.88 0.34 8.33
N GLY A 88 -10.01 -0.54 8.82
CA GLY A 88 -10.15 -1.99 8.69
C GLY A 88 -8.97 -2.66 7.97
N LEU A 89 -8.26 -3.52 8.69
CA LEU A 89 -7.11 -4.29 8.21
C LEU A 89 -7.47 -5.22 7.04
N LYS A 90 -8.60 -5.92 7.14
CA LYS A 90 -9.08 -6.81 6.07
C LYS A 90 -9.30 -6.06 4.75
N ARG A 91 -9.86 -4.85 4.83
CA ARG A 91 -10.08 -3.99 3.65
C ARG A 91 -8.75 -3.54 3.05
N PHE A 92 -7.79 -3.17 3.88
CA PHE A 92 -6.45 -2.79 3.42
C PHE A 92 -5.74 -3.96 2.71
N LYS A 93 -5.70 -5.15 3.33
CA LYS A 93 -5.11 -6.36 2.72
C LYS A 93 -5.70 -6.67 1.35
N GLN A 94 -7.02 -6.60 1.22
CA GLN A 94 -7.70 -6.83 -0.06
C GLN A 94 -7.31 -5.80 -1.12
N ASN A 95 -7.23 -4.52 -0.76
CA ASN A 95 -6.86 -3.45 -1.68
C ASN A 95 -5.42 -3.63 -2.21
N VAL A 96 -4.47 -3.92 -1.32
CA VAL A 96 -3.06 -4.12 -1.69
C VAL A 96 -2.90 -5.37 -2.56
N SER A 97 -3.56 -6.48 -2.22
CA SER A 97 -3.53 -7.71 -3.02
C SER A 97 -4.10 -7.51 -4.44
N ASN A 98 -5.24 -6.80 -4.56
CA ASN A 98 -5.84 -6.48 -5.85
C ASN A 98 -4.90 -5.65 -6.72
N LEU A 99 -4.22 -4.68 -6.12
CA LEU A 99 -3.28 -3.82 -6.83
C LEU A 99 -2.03 -4.61 -7.27
N GLY A 100 -1.57 -5.53 -6.42
CA GLY A 100 -0.36 -6.30 -6.67
C GLY A 100 -0.41 -7.23 -7.87
N ALA A 101 -1.59 -7.75 -8.21
CA ALA A 101 -1.80 -8.54 -9.41
C ALA A 101 -1.39 -7.82 -10.71
N PHE A 102 -1.34 -6.48 -10.69
CA PHE A 102 -0.99 -5.65 -11.84
C PHE A 102 0.46 -5.19 -11.86
N MET A 103 1.22 -5.40 -10.80
CA MET A 103 2.59 -4.89 -10.71
C MET A 103 3.60 -5.93 -11.22
N LYS A 104 4.38 -5.54 -12.23
CA LYS A 104 5.56 -6.29 -12.71
C LYS A 104 6.83 -5.51 -12.38
N LYS A 105 7.93 -6.23 -12.11
CA LYS A 105 9.25 -5.63 -11.84
C LYS A 105 9.18 -4.49 -10.81
N SER A 106 8.58 -4.78 -9.67
CA SER A 106 8.47 -3.84 -8.58
C SER A 106 9.76 -3.74 -7.78
N THR A 107 10.00 -2.57 -7.22
CA THR A 107 11.09 -2.31 -6.30
C THR A 107 10.60 -1.32 -5.27
N LEU A 108 10.68 -1.70 -4.00
CA LEU A 108 10.44 -0.82 -2.88
C LEU A 108 11.72 -0.79 -2.05
N LYS A 109 12.24 0.41 -1.78
CA LYS A 109 13.47 0.59 -1.00
C LYS A 109 13.21 1.57 0.13
N ILE A 110 13.64 1.21 1.33
CA ILE A 110 13.70 2.13 2.47
C ILE A 110 14.74 3.21 2.15
N ALA A 111 14.35 4.47 2.37
CA ALA A 111 15.16 5.66 2.17
C ALA A 111 15.48 6.37 3.50
N SER A 112 14.59 6.28 4.49
CA SER A 112 14.84 6.73 5.87
C SER A 112 14.10 5.83 6.85
N TRP A 113 14.58 5.79 8.08
CA TRP A 113 14.00 5.02 9.18
C TRP A 113 14.11 5.85 10.45
N ASP A 114 12.98 6.40 10.89
CA ASP A 114 12.91 7.41 11.94
C ASP A 114 11.95 6.90 13.04
N GLU A 115 12.52 6.37 14.11
CA GLU A 115 11.78 5.89 15.29
C GLU A 115 11.57 7.04 16.28
N LYS A 116 10.32 7.28 16.68
CA LYS A 116 9.92 8.27 17.71
C LYS A 116 9.36 7.56 18.93
N GLU A 117 8.91 8.28 19.96
CA GLU A 117 8.34 7.65 21.15
C GLU A 117 6.97 6.99 20.91
N ASP A 118 6.16 7.50 19.99
CA ASP A 118 4.78 7.07 19.75
C ASP A 118 4.56 6.47 18.34
N SER A 119 5.56 6.63 17.47
CA SER A 119 5.42 6.40 16.04
C SER A 119 6.73 5.95 15.38
N LEU A 120 6.59 5.27 14.26
CA LEU A 120 7.68 4.93 13.35
C LEU A 120 7.40 5.60 12.01
N LYS A 121 8.35 6.37 11.50
CA LYS A 121 8.29 6.93 10.15
C LYS A 121 9.31 6.25 9.25
N VAL A 122 8.84 5.66 8.16
CA VAL A 122 9.69 4.99 7.16
C VAL A 122 9.58 5.75 5.85
N GLY A 123 10.67 6.40 5.43
CA GLY A 123 10.79 6.97 4.10
C GLY A 123 11.04 5.87 3.07
N TRP A 124 10.39 5.93 1.91
CA TRP A 124 10.53 4.91 0.87
C TRP A 124 10.61 5.48 -0.54
N ARG A 125 11.22 4.70 -1.43
CA ARG A 125 11.23 4.91 -2.88
C ARG A 125 10.67 3.67 -3.56
N PHE A 126 9.65 3.89 -4.37
CA PHE A 126 8.91 2.86 -5.06
C PHE A 126 9.05 3.02 -6.58
N ARG A 127 9.18 1.89 -7.26
CA ARG A 127 9.10 1.81 -8.73
C ARG A 127 8.42 0.52 -9.15
N CYS A 128 7.54 0.56 -10.13
CA CYS A 128 7.01 -0.64 -10.77
C CYS A 128 6.74 -0.41 -12.27
N VAL A 129 6.50 -1.50 -12.99
CA VAL A 129 5.96 -1.48 -14.34
C VAL A 129 4.61 -2.19 -14.30
N LEU A 130 3.52 -1.53 -14.66
CA LEU A 130 2.23 -2.21 -14.63
C LEU A 130 2.07 -3.18 -15.80
N ALA A 131 1.33 -4.26 -15.57
CA ALA A 131 0.97 -5.28 -16.55
C ALA A 131 -0.17 -4.84 -17.51
N LEU A 132 -0.15 -3.57 -17.94
CA LEU A 132 -1.08 -3.02 -18.93
C LEU A 132 -0.46 -3.09 -20.35
N PRO A 133 -1.26 -3.01 -21.43
CA PRO A 133 -0.76 -3.16 -22.80
C PRO A 133 0.41 -2.21 -23.16
N TRP A 134 0.37 -0.97 -22.64
CA TRP A 134 1.43 0.03 -22.85
C TRP A 134 2.48 0.08 -21.74
N ARG A 135 2.41 -0.86 -20.79
CA ARG A 135 3.40 -1.13 -19.73
C ARG A 135 3.89 0.13 -19.00
N PRO A 136 3.02 0.98 -18.46
CA PRO A 136 3.46 2.24 -17.84
C PRO A 136 4.41 1.96 -16.68
N ALA A 137 5.48 2.74 -16.61
CA ALA A 137 6.43 2.71 -15.50
C ALA A 137 6.04 3.79 -14.48
N ILE A 138 5.79 3.37 -13.26
CA ILE A 138 5.44 4.25 -12.14
C ILE A 138 6.64 4.34 -11.22
N SER A 139 6.95 5.54 -10.78
CA SER A 139 7.90 5.82 -9.71
C SER A 139 7.31 6.86 -8.77
N ALA A 140 7.41 6.58 -7.48
CA ALA A 140 7.00 7.46 -6.41
C ALA A 140 8.02 7.40 -5.28
N SER A 141 8.12 8.47 -4.51
CA SER A 141 8.76 8.43 -3.21
C SER A 141 7.80 8.99 -2.18
N GLY A 142 8.01 8.65 -0.93
CA GLY A 142 7.10 9.04 0.14
C GLY A 142 7.60 8.60 1.49
N SER A 143 6.70 8.62 2.44
CA SER A 143 6.91 8.05 3.77
C SER A 143 5.62 7.42 4.27
N THR A 144 5.78 6.40 5.09
CA THR A 144 4.68 5.82 5.86
C THR A 144 4.96 6.05 7.35
N GLU A 145 3.97 6.58 8.05
CA GLU A 145 3.97 6.73 9.50
C GLU A 145 3.04 5.69 10.12
N TYR A 146 3.59 4.91 11.04
CA TYR A 146 2.89 3.91 11.84
C TYR A 146 2.77 4.44 13.26
N PHE A 147 1.55 4.48 13.79
CA PHE A 147 1.27 4.83 15.17
C PHE A 147 0.88 3.58 15.94
N PHE A 148 1.45 3.44 17.13
CA PHE A 148 1.25 2.28 17.99
C PHE A 148 0.21 2.61 19.06
N ASP A 149 -0.58 1.60 19.42
CA ASP A 149 -1.55 1.64 20.50
C ASP A 149 -0.85 1.32 21.82
N ASP A 150 -0.93 2.21 22.80
CA ASP A 150 -0.18 2.06 24.07
C ASP A 150 -0.58 0.81 24.86
N GLU A 151 -1.83 0.34 24.73
CA GLU A 151 -2.34 -0.83 25.46
C GLU A 151 -1.93 -2.14 24.81
N SER A 152 -2.09 -2.26 23.48
CA SER A 152 -1.85 -3.52 22.76
C SER A 152 -0.46 -3.62 22.10
N GLY A 153 0.25 -2.50 21.96
CA GLY A 153 1.49 -2.39 21.18
C GLY A 153 1.30 -2.59 19.67
N LYS A 154 0.07 -2.83 19.21
CA LYS A 154 -0.28 -3.03 17.80
C LYS A 154 -0.40 -1.68 17.09
N ILE A 155 -0.23 -1.69 15.77
CA ILE A 155 -0.41 -0.52 14.92
C ILE A 155 -1.90 -0.19 14.84
N CYS A 156 -2.28 1.00 15.29
CA CYS A 156 -3.65 1.50 15.25
C CYS A 156 -3.90 2.46 14.08
N LYS A 157 -2.83 3.05 13.54
CA LYS A 157 -2.90 3.97 12.40
C LYS A 157 -1.69 3.83 11.49
N HIS A 158 -1.96 3.81 10.19
CA HIS A 158 -0.99 3.70 9.11
C HIS A 158 -1.27 4.84 8.13
N VAL A 159 -0.36 5.81 8.04
CA VAL A 159 -0.53 7.00 7.21
C VAL A 159 0.56 7.10 6.17
N GLU A 160 0.18 7.12 4.90
CA GLU A 160 1.08 7.35 3.78
C GLU A 160 1.10 8.83 3.37
N SER A 161 2.29 9.31 3.04
CA SER A 161 2.53 10.63 2.46
C SER A 161 3.39 10.49 1.22
N TRP A 162 2.89 10.91 0.07
CA TRP A 162 3.58 10.75 -1.21
C TRP A 162 4.21 12.08 -1.64
N ASN A 163 5.46 12.04 -2.06
CA ASN A 163 6.21 13.20 -2.57
C ASN A 163 5.97 13.44 -4.07
N ILE A 164 4.87 12.90 -4.61
CA ILE A 164 4.42 13.16 -5.98
C ILE A 164 3.02 13.77 -5.92
N SER A 165 2.73 14.69 -6.83
CA SER A 165 1.37 15.20 -6.93
C SER A 165 0.43 14.08 -7.39
N PRO A 166 -0.82 14.06 -6.93
CA PRO A 166 -1.90 13.24 -7.49
C PRO A 166 -1.91 13.21 -9.02
N ALA A 167 -1.78 14.39 -9.64
CA ALA A 167 -1.79 14.54 -11.09
C ALA A 167 -0.59 13.86 -11.76
N ASP A 168 0.61 13.95 -11.17
CA ASP A 168 1.81 13.29 -11.71
C ASP A 168 1.74 11.77 -11.57
N GLY A 169 1.16 11.26 -10.48
CA GLY A 169 0.89 9.83 -10.32
C GLY A 169 -0.02 9.30 -11.43
N VAL A 170 -1.12 10.02 -11.69
CA VAL A 170 -2.08 9.67 -12.76
C VAL A 170 -1.44 9.79 -14.14
N ARG A 171 -0.64 10.84 -14.38
CA ARG A 171 0.05 11.02 -15.67
C ARG A 171 0.99 9.86 -16.00
N GLN A 172 1.64 9.27 -14.99
CA GLN A 172 2.50 8.10 -15.19
C GLN A 172 1.71 6.87 -15.64
N LEU A 173 0.45 6.70 -15.19
CA LEU A 173 -0.41 5.58 -15.60
C LEU A 173 -0.71 5.59 -17.10
N PHE A 174 -0.83 6.77 -17.71
CA PHE A 174 -1.17 6.90 -19.15
C PHE A 174 0.06 7.04 -20.06
N LYS A 175 1.27 7.08 -19.50
CA LYS A 175 2.50 7.22 -20.29
C LYS A 175 3.09 5.83 -20.59
N PRO A 176 3.32 5.48 -21.88
CA PRO A 176 4.01 4.23 -22.22
C PRO A 176 5.42 4.17 -21.63
N SER A 177 5.86 3.00 -21.17
CA SER A 177 7.30 2.80 -20.96
C SER A 177 8.01 2.78 -22.31
N LYS A 178 9.16 3.46 -22.42
CA LYS A 178 10.09 3.21 -23.53
C LYS A 178 10.58 1.78 -23.51
#